data_AF-A0A9N8VVQ1-F1
#
_entry.id   AF-A0A9N8VVQ1-F1
#
_cell.length_a   1.000
_cell.length_b   1.000
_cell.length_c   1.000
_cell.angle_alpha   90.00
_cell.angle_beta   90.00
_cell.angle_gamma   90.00
#
_symmetry.space_group_name_H-M   'P 1'
#
loop_
_entity.id
_entity.type
_entity.pdbx_description
1 polymer ?
#
loop_
_entity_poly.entity_id
_entity_poly.type
_entity_poly.pdbx_seq_one_letter_code
_entity_poly.pdbx_strand_id
1 'polypeptide(L)'
;MPPSPKQPLGLRIKELVQHFQFFWWIGHCTVVISTVAYFVNFVLWRSEEAAWWYYWAYRGAILSYGIVVYKSYGLPSWDWDYIRSINRDENIFYLALALVWHSYPPIIAASGPRAGTKPALSGLSKSIQTWVNTYYEGAMRIVSFTEVVVITASLIWNIILLQVPLYTLLIYGFFLRIRYHMNQYTKRTFSDLGQRFDTWLLPPSADPRIPPYVTKAYRHAKTAVAWFGQVHPVRR
;
A
#
# COMPACT_ATOMS: atom_id res chain seq x y z
N MET A 1 -0.90 30.17 -4.96
CA MET A 1 -2.24 30.55 -5.45
C MET A 1 -2.31 30.13 -6.91
N PRO A 2 -3.46 29.69 -7.45
CA PRO A 2 -3.54 29.41 -8.89
C PRO A 2 -3.22 30.68 -9.69
N PRO A 3 -2.49 30.56 -10.82
CA PRO A 3 -2.06 31.72 -11.61
C PRO A 3 -3.27 32.52 -12.10
N SER A 4 -3.19 33.84 -12.03
CA SER A 4 -4.31 34.73 -12.36
C SER A 4 -4.69 34.56 -13.83
N PRO A 5 -5.99 34.41 -14.17
CA PRO A 5 -6.43 34.25 -15.56
C PRO A 5 -6.03 35.41 -16.47
N LYS A 6 -5.74 36.59 -15.89
CA LYS A 6 -5.42 37.83 -16.61
C LYS A 6 -3.96 37.95 -17.05
N GLN A 7 -3.07 37.05 -16.63
CA GLN A 7 -1.65 37.13 -16.98
C GLN A 7 -1.35 36.50 -18.35
N PRO A 8 -0.28 36.96 -19.05
CA PRO A 8 0.22 36.33 -20.26
C PRO A 8 0.55 34.84 -20.06
N LEU A 9 0.28 34.02 -21.07
CA LEU A 9 0.35 32.56 -20.99
C LEU A 9 1.73 32.04 -20.54
N GLY A 10 2.81 32.67 -20.98
CA GLY A 10 4.18 32.33 -20.56
C GLY A 10 4.46 32.58 -19.07
N LEU A 11 3.91 33.64 -18.48
CA LEU A 11 4.05 33.92 -17.04
C LEU A 11 3.24 32.94 -16.19
N ARG A 12 2.04 32.57 -16.67
CA ARG A 12 1.20 31.55 -16.02
C ARG A 12 1.86 30.17 -16.02
N ILE A 13 2.53 29.80 -17.12
CA ILE A 13 3.32 28.55 -17.20
C ILE A 13 4.51 28.63 -16.24
N LYS A 14 5.23 29.75 -16.19
CA LYS A 14 6.37 29.93 -15.28
C LYS A 14 5.94 29.79 -13.81
N GLU A 15 4.86 30.46 -13.40
CA GLU A 15 4.30 30.34 -12.04
C GLU A 15 3.82 28.90 -11.75
N LEU A 16 3.20 28.24 -12.73
CA LEU A 16 2.73 26.86 -12.59
C LEU A 16 3.90 25.89 -12.37
N VAL A 17 4.95 25.97 -13.18
CA VAL A 17 6.13 25.10 -13.08
C VAL A 17 6.90 25.33 -11.78
N GLN A 18 6.82 26.53 -11.21
CA GLN A 18 7.43 26.85 -9.92
C GLN A 18 6.67 26.29 -8.70
N HIS A 19 5.47 25.75 -8.89
CA HIS A 19 4.66 25.24 -7.79
C HIS A 19 4.87 23.74 -7.54
N PHE A 20 5.00 23.37 -6.25
CA PHE A 20 5.02 21.98 -5.79
C PHE A 20 3.86 21.13 -6.32
N GLN A 21 2.70 21.75 -6.60
CA GLN A 21 1.55 21.07 -7.21
C GLN A 21 1.84 20.52 -8.61
N PHE A 22 2.68 21.19 -9.39
CA PHE A 22 3.08 20.74 -10.71
C PHE A 22 3.97 19.49 -10.63
N PHE A 23 4.98 19.49 -9.77
CA PHE A 23 5.83 18.31 -9.54
C PHE A 23 5.06 17.14 -8.92
N TRP A 24 4.12 17.43 -8.02
CA TRP A 24 3.21 16.42 -7.47
C TRP A 24 2.38 15.77 -8.59
N TRP A 25 1.83 16.57 -9.50
CA TRP A 25 1.08 16.10 -10.66
C TRP A 25 1.94 15.27 -11.61
N ILE A 26 3.18 15.70 -11.88
CA ILE A 26 4.15 14.91 -12.67
C ILE A 26 4.32 13.52 -12.06
N GLY A 27 4.53 13.43 -10.73
CA GLY A 27 4.69 12.14 -10.06
C GLY A 27 3.48 11.21 -10.26
N HIS A 28 2.25 11.73 -10.17
CA HIS A 28 1.03 10.96 -10.43
C HIS A 28 0.90 10.53 -11.89
N CYS A 29 1.21 11.41 -12.84
CA CYS A 29 1.23 11.06 -14.26
C CYS A 29 2.26 9.97 -14.54
N THR A 30 3.46 10.06 -13.96
CA THR A 30 4.48 9.02 -14.06
C THR A 30 3.96 7.69 -13.53
N VAL A 31 3.35 7.65 -12.35
CA VAL A 31 2.77 6.41 -11.77
C VAL A 31 1.73 5.80 -12.70
N VAL A 32 0.79 6.59 -13.23
CA VAL A 32 -0.28 6.07 -14.10
C VAL A 32 0.29 5.51 -15.40
N ILE A 33 1.13 6.27 -16.09
CA ILE A 33 1.73 5.85 -17.38
C ILE A 33 2.58 4.60 -17.18
N SER A 34 3.43 4.59 -16.16
CA SER A 34 4.29 3.45 -15.87
C SER A 34 3.53 2.22 -15.41
N THR A 35 2.42 2.36 -14.68
CA THR A 35 1.57 1.22 -14.29
C THR A 35 0.93 0.58 -15.51
N VAL A 36 0.39 1.39 -16.44
CA VAL A 36 -0.18 0.88 -17.69
C VAL A 36 0.91 0.20 -18.53
N ALA A 37 2.07 0.83 -18.67
CA ALA A 37 3.17 0.27 -19.45
C ALA A 37 3.74 -1.00 -18.81
N TYR A 38 3.85 -1.07 -17.47
CA TYR A 38 4.21 -2.28 -16.73
C TYR A 38 3.23 -3.41 -17.06
N PHE A 39 1.92 -3.15 -16.97
CA PHE A 39 0.90 -4.16 -17.21
C PHE A 39 0.93 -4.68 -18.66
N VAL A 40 1.08 -3.79 -19.64
CA VAL A 40 1.22 -4.18 -21.04
C VAL A 40 2.45 -5.06 -21.25
N ASN A 41 3.62 -4.65 -20.73
CA ASN A 41 4.85 -5.44 -20.89
C ASN A 41 4.81 -6.76 -20.12
N PHE A 42 4.13 -6.80 -18.97
CA PHE A 42 3.88 -8.03 -18.22
C PHE A 42 3.04 -9.03 -19.05
N VAL A 43 1.95 -8.57 -19.65
CA VAL A 43 1.08 -9.42 -20.51
C VAL A 43 1.81 -9.86 -21.78
N LEU A 44 2.73 -9.04 -22.30
CA LEU A 44 3.56 -9.37 -23.45
C LEU A 44 4.80 -10.22 -23.10
N TRP A 45 4.94 -10.68 -21.85
CA TRP A 45 6.11 -11.43 -21.36
C TRP A 45 7.46 -10.71 -21.52
N ARG A 46 7.44 -9.38 -21.60
CA ARG A 46 8.61 -8.49 -21.72
C ARG A 46 9.11 -8.09 -20.33
N SER A 47 9.81 -9.01 -19.67
CA SER A 47 10.19 -8.89 -18.26
C SER A 47 11.16 -7.75 -17.97
N GLU A 48 12.12 -7.48 -18.86
CA GLU A 48 13.09 -6.40 -18.70
C GLU A 48 12.43 -5.02 -18.80
N GLU A 49 11.54 -4.84 -19.78
CA GLU A 49 10.81 -3.61 -19.97
C GLU A 49 9.75 -3.41 -18.88
N ALA A 50 9.10 -4.48 -18.43
CA ALA A 50 8.23 -4.42 -17.27
C ALA A 50 9.02 -3.95 -16.03
N ALA A 51 10.20 -4.51 -15.77
CA ALA A 51 11.04 -4.06 -14.65
C ALA A 51 11.43 -2.58 -14.76
N TRP A 52 11.74 -2.09 -15.96
CA TRP A 52 12.00 -0.66 -16.19
C TRP A 52 10.81 0.21 -15.77
N TRP A 53 9.61 -0.13 -16.22
CA TRP A 53 8.38 0.61 -15.88
C TRP A 53 8.02 0.50 -14.40
N TYR A 54 8.31 -0.63 -13.75
CA TYR A 54 8.18 -0.80 -12.30
C TYR A 54 8.96 0.28 -11.54
N TYR A 55 10.26 0.46 -11.84
CA TYR A 55 11.09 1.44 -11.14
C TYR A 55 10.63 2.88 -11.38
N TRP A 56 10.12 3.19 -12.58
CA TRP A 56 9.55 4.51 -12.87
C TRP A 56 8.27 4.79 -12.09
N ALA A 57 7.43 3.78 -11.86
CA ALA A 57 6.25 3.91 -11.00
C ALA A 57 6.65 4.32 -9.58
N TYR A 58 7.64 3.64 -8.99
CA TYR A 58 8.11 3.99 -7.65
C TYR A 58 8.81 5.34 -7.58
N ARG A 59 9.57 5.75 -8.60
CA ARG A 59 10.15 7.10 -8.66
C ARG A 59 9.06 8.18 -8.68
N GLY A 60 7.98 7.95 -9.44
CA GLY A 60 6.81 8.83 -9.44
C GLY A 60 6.13 8.90 -8.06
N ALA A 61 5.95 7.75 -7.40
CA ALA A 61 5.39 7.68 -6.06
C ALA A 61 6.28 8.38 -5.01
N ILE A 62 7.60 8.15 -5.05
CA ILE A 62 8.59 8.82 -4.18
C ILE A 62 8.52 10.32 -4.36
N LEU A 63 8.43 10.82 -5.60
CA LEU A 63 8.29 12.25 -5.89
C LEU A 63 6.99 12.81 -5.28
N SER A 64 5.85 12.17 -5.56
CA SER A 64 4.55 12.64 -5.08
C SER A 64 4.45 12.63 -3.55
N TYR A 65 4.82 11.53 -2.89
CA TYR A 65 4.78 11.44 -1.44
C TYR A 65 5.88 12.28 -0.78
N GLY A 66 7.07 12.37 -1.38
CA GLY A 66 8.14 13.25 -0.90
C GLY A 66 7.71 14.72 -0.83
N ILE A 67 6.99 15.20 -1.85
CA ILE A 67 6.43 16.56 -1.85
C ILE A 67 5.37 16.74 -0.75
N VAL A 68 4.49 15.76 -0.55
CA VAL A 68 3.46 15.81 0.50
C VAL A 68 4.11 15.86 1.88
N VAL A 69 5.10 14.99 2.14
CA VAL A 69 5.82 14.94 3.41
C VAL A 69 6.60 16.24 3.65
N TYR A 70 7.30 16.74 2.63
CA TYR A 70 8.03 18.02 2.72
C TYR A 70 7.10 19.19 3.02
N LYS A 71 5.90 19.22 2.41
CA LYS A 71 4.92 20.28 2.67
C LYS A 71 4.32 20.20 4.08
N SER A 72 4.09 18.99 4.59
CA SER A 72 3.47 18.78 5.90
C SER A 72 4.43 19.01 7.06
N TYR A 73 5.71 18.64 6.90
CA TYR A 73 6.66 18.58 8.01
C TYR A 73 7.94 19.41 7.79
N GLY A 74 8.18 19.92 6.59
CA GLY A 74 9.38 20.68 6.27
C GLY A 74 10.65 19.82 6.35
N LEU A 75 11.74 20.44 6.82
CA LEU A 75 13.02 19.74 7.00
C LEU A 75 12.97 18.85 8.25
N PRO A 76 13.59 17.65 8.21
CA PRO A 76 13.63 16.75 9.36
C PRO A 76 14.29 17.41 10.58
N SER A 77 13.59 17.38 11.72
CA SER A 77 14.16 17.74 13.02
C SER A 77 14.23 16.50 13.92
N TRP A 78 15.26 16.42 14.75
CA TRP A 78 15.48 15.29 15.69
C TRP A 78 14.72 15.50 17.01
N ASP A 79 13.53 16.07 16.94
CA ASP A 79 12.66 16.30 18.09
C ASP A 79 11.70 15.12 18.29
N TRP A 80 11.45 14.73 19.53
CA TRP A 80 10.52 13.66 19.86
C TRP A 80 9.09 13.96 19.41
N ASP A 81 8.67 15.23 19.45
CA ASP A 81 7.35 15.62 18.97
C ASP A 81 7.25 15.56 17.45
N TYR A 82 8.33 15.87 16.74
CA TYR A 82 8.45 15.63 15.30
C TYR A 82 8.33 14.14 14.99
N ILE A 83 9.11 13.28 15.65
CA ILE A 83 9.09 11.82 15.45
C ILE A 83 7.69 11.24 15.71
N ARG A 84 6.99 11.75 16.74
CA ARG A 84 5.63 11.31 17.07
C ARG A 84 4.62 11.76 16.02
N SER A 85 4.78 12.96 15.47
CA SER A 85 3.91 13.49 14.41
C SER A 85 4.02 12.68 13.12
N ILE A 86 5.25 12.34 12.70
CA ILE A 86 5.50 11.60 11.47
C ILE A 86 5.03 10.14 11.55
N ASN A 87 5.13 9.51 12.72
CA ASN A 87 4.69 8.13 12.95
C ASN A 87 3.16 7.96 12.94
N ARG A 88 2.39 9.05 12.80
CA ARG A 88 0.93 8.99 12.64
C ARG A 88 0.49 9.36 11.23
N ASP A 89 1.41 9.86 10.40
CA ASP A 89 1.12 10.25 9.03
C ASP A 89 1.31 9.07 8.08
N GLU A 90 0.20 8.70 7.48
CA GLU A 90 0.12 7.71 6.43
C GLU A 90 1.01 7.99 5.22
N ASN A 91 1.23 9.25 4.84
CA ASN A 91 2.01 9.62 3.67
C ASN A 91 3.49 9.29 3.87
N ILE A 92 3.96 9.32 5.12
CA ILE A 92 5.32 8.96 5.48
C ILE A 92 5.51 7.46 5.38
N PHE A 93 4.51 6.68 5.79
CA PHE A 93 4.52 5.25 5.57
C PHE A 93 4.49 4.90 4.08
N TYR A 94 3.70 5.60 3.26
CA TYR A 94 3.71 5.36 1.81
C TYR A 94 5.02 5.79 1.14
N LEU A 95 5.65 6.88 1.59
CA LEU A 95 6.97 7.29 1.11
C LEU A 95 8.03 6.23 1.46
N ALA A 96 8.07 5.79 2.72
CA ALA A 96 8.97 4.74 3.18
C ALA A 96 8.75 3.44 2.39
N LEU A 97 7.49 3.07 2.20
CA LEU A 97 7.11 1.89 1.41
C LEU A 97 7.59 2.01 -0.04
N ALA A 98 7.38 3.16 -0.68
CA ALA A 98 7.83 3.39 -2.05
C ALA A 98 9.36 3.32 -2.19
N LEU A 99 10.11 3.82 -1.20
CA LEU A 99 11.59 3.72 -1.15
C LEU A 99 12.06 2.27 -0.98
N VAL A 100 11.39 1.52 -0.11
CA VAL A 100 11.65 0.08 0.10
C VAL A 100 11.43 -0.69 -1.20
N TRP A 101 10.25 -0.59 -1.81
CA TRP A 101 9.94 -1.32 -3.05
C TRP A 101 10.77 -0.88 -4.25
N HIS A 102 11.22 0.39 -4.29
CA HIS A 102 12.19 0.80 -5.31
C HIS A 102 13.52 0.04 -5.23
N SER A 103 13.86 -0.50 -4.06
CA SER A 103 15.12 -1.21 -3.79
C SER A 103 15.02 -2.73 -3.96
N TYR A 104 13.81 -3.27 -4.18
CA TYR A 104 13.56 -4.70 -4.36
C TYR A 104 13.06 -5.00 -5.80
N PRO A 105 13.32 -6.21 -6.33
CA PRO A 105 12.75 -6.64 -7.61
C PRO A 105 11.21 -6.67 -7.57
N PRO A 106 10.55 -6.60 -8.73
CA PRO A 106 9.11 -6.38 -8.82
C PRO A 106 8.30 -7.46 -8.11
N ILE A 107 7.80 -7.10 -6.92
CA ILE A 107 6.74 -7.79 -6.21
C ILE A 107 5.51 -6.91 -6.35
N ILE A 108 4.38 -7.51 -6.75
CA ILE A 108 3.12 -6.81 -7.03
C ILE A 108 2.58 -6.22 -5.71
N ALA A 109 3.02 -5.02 -5.35
CA ALA A 109 2.56 -4.28 -4.18
C ALA A 109 1.57 -3.20 -4.63
N ALA A 110 0.29 -3.45 -4.43
CA ALA A 110 -0.78 -2.54 -4.79
C ALA A 110 -0.89 -1.38 -3.77
N SER A 111 -0.28 -0.24 -4.08
CA SER A 111 -0.57 1.03 -3.41
C SER A 111 -1.74 1.74 -4.10
N GLY A 112 -2.94 1.66 -3.52
CA GLY A 112 -4.08 2.48 -3.93
C GLY A 112 -3.91 3.95 -3.47
N PRO A 113 -4.45 4.94 -4.20
CA PRO A 113 -4.28 6.35 -3.84
C PRO A 113 -5.13 6.71 -2.61
N ARG A 114 -4.50 7.30 -1.58
CA ARG A 114 -5.24 7.93 -0.45
C ARG A 114 -5.62 9.36 -0.84
N ALA A 115 -6.92 9.66 -0.70
CA ALA A 115 -7.53 10.91 -1.12
C ALA A 115 -7.15 12.07 -0.19
N GLY A 116 -6.33 13.00 -0.70
CA GLY A 116 -6.16 14.36 -0.16
C GLY A 116 -7.03 15.36 -0.94
N THR A 117 -7.82 16.15 -0.20
CA THR A 117 -8.72 17.24 -0.58
C THR A 117 -8.61 17.83 -2.01
N LYS A 118 -9.72 17.80 -2.77
CA LYS A 118 -9.86 18.47 -4.08
C LYS A 118 -10.95 19.57 -4.04
N PRO A 119 -10.72 20.75 -4.66
CA PRO A 119 -11.77 21.74 -4.87
C PRO A 119 -12.73 21.30 -5.98
N ALA A 120 -13.97 21.78 -5.89
CA ALA A 120 -15.10 21.35 -6.72
C ALA A 120 -14.98 21.75 -8.21
N LEU A 121 -15.09 20.76 -9.11
CA LEU A 121 -15.63 20.93 -10.47
C LEU A 121 -16.84 20.02 -10.62
N SER A 122 -18.03 20.58 -10.84
CA SER A 122 -19.30 20.05 -10.32
C SER A 122 -20.02 18.98 -11.17
N GLY A 123 -19.59 18.68 -12.40
CA GLY A 123 -20.24 17.71 -13.29
C GLY A 123 -19.45 16.42 -13.53
N LEU A 124 -18.31 16.52 -14.21
CA LEU A 124 -17.46 15.36 -14.55
C LEU A 124 -16.83 14.71 -13.32
N SER A 125 -16.47 15.52 -12.32
CA SER A 125 -15.93 15.03 -11.04
C SER A 125 -16.94 14.13 -10.34
N LYS A 126 -18.24 14.48 -10.35
CA LYS A 126 -19.26 13.64 -9.72
C LYS A 126 -19.40 12.30 -10.43
N SER A 127 -19.40 12.26 -11.76
CA SER A 127 -19.47 10.99 -12.49
C SER A 127 -18.22 10.13 -12.31
N ILE A 128 -17.03 10.74 -12.30
CA ILE A 128 -15.78 10.04 -11.99
C ILE A 128 -15.76 9.58 -10.53
N GLN A 129 -16.24 10.40 -9.59
CA GLN A 129 -16.32 10.06 -8.18
C GLN A 129 -17.29 8.90 -7.96
N THR A 130 -18.46 8.92 -8.62
CA THR A 130 -19.44 7.84 -8.55
C THR A 130 -18.87 6.56 -9.17
N TRP A 131 -18.26 6.64 -10.35
CA TRP A 131 -17.62 5.49 -11.00
C TRP A 131 -16.48 4.91 -10.15
N VAL A 132 -15.58 5.77 -9.66
CA VAL A 132 -14.50 5.38 -8.74
C VAL A 132 -15.11 4.71 -7.52
N ASN A 133 -16.10 5.31 -6.86
CA ASN A 133 -16.71 4.74 -5.66
C ASN A 133 -17.37 3.38 -5.94
N THR A 134 -18.01 3.20 -7.10
CA THR A 134 -18.64 1.93 -7.50
C THR A 134 -17.62 0.81 -7.63
N TYR A 135 -16.45 1.06 -8.22
CA TYR A 135 -15.44 0.03 -8.46
C TYR A 135 -14.34 -0.02 -7.38
N TYR A 136 -14.18 1.03 -6.59
CA TYR A 136 -13.14 1.15 -5.56
C TYR A 136 -13.32 0.10 -4.45
N GLU A 137 -14.55 -0.07 -3.96
CA GLU A 137 -14.87 -1.10 -2.95
C GLU A 137 -14.48 -2.51 -3.43
N GLY A 138 -14.85 -2.86 -4.65
CA GLY A 138 -14.53 -4.16 -5.26
C GLY A 138 -13.02 -4.33 -5.50
N ALA A 139 -12.37 -3.30 -6.04
CA ALA A 139 -10.93 -3.29 -6.28
C ALA A 139 -10.14 -3.41 -4.97
N MET A 140 -10.51 -2.65 -3.93
CA MET A 140 -9.85 -2.71 -2.63
C MET A 140 -10.02 -4.07 -1.97
N ARG A 141 -11.15 -4.76 -2.16
CA ARG A 141 -11.33 -6.12 -1.65
C ARG A 141 -10.40 -7.12 -2.33
N ILE A 142 -10.26 -7.05 -3.66
CA ILE A 142 -9.34 -7.90 -4.43
C ILE A 142 -7.89 -7.60 -4.02
N VAL A 143 -7.52 -6.32 -3.97
CA VAL A 143 -6.18 -5.87 -3.57
C VAL A 143 -5.85 -6.36 -2.16
N SER A 144 -6.76 -6.19 -1.21
CA SER A 144 -6.53 -6.62 0.18
C SER A 144 -6.41 -8.14 0.29
N PHE A 145 -7.19 -8.88 -0.50
CA PHE A 145 -7.07 -10.34 -0.58
C PHE A 145 -5.73 -10.78 -1.17
N THR A 146 -5.32 -10.20 -2.30
CA THR A 146 -4.03 -10.48 -2.93
C THR A 146 -2.88 -10.15 -1.99
N GLU A 147 -2.92 -9.00 -1.33
CA GLU A 147 -1.91 -8.58 -0.39
C GLU A 147 -1.81 -9.55 0.79
N VAL A 148 -2.91 -9.89 1.45
CA VAL A 148 -2.87 -10.76 2.63
C VAL A 148 -2.58 -12.22 2.27
N VAL A 149 -3.11 -12.73 1.16
CA VAL A 149 -3.06 -14.16 0.84
C VAL A 149 -1.94 -14.46 -0.14
N VAL A 150 -1.95 -13.81 -1.31
CA VAL A 150 -1.02 -14.13 -2.40
C VAL A 150 0.38 -13.69 -2.03
N ILE A 151 0.59 -12.46 -1.56
CA ILE A 151 1.94 -11.99 -1.20
C ILE A 151 2.49 -12.79 -0.01
N THR A 152 1.67 -13.05 1.01
CA THR A 152 2.11 -13.87 2.15
C THR A 152 2.47 -15.29 1.73
N ALA A 153 1.67 -15.93 0.87
CA ALA A 153 1.97 -17.27 0.35
C ALA A 153 3.24 -17.27 -0.52
N SER A 154 3.39 -16.29 -1.41
CA SER A 154 4.60 -16.13 -2.23
C SER A 154 5.84 -15.89 -1.38
N LEU A 155 5.75 -15.10 -0.30
CA LEU A 155 6.89 -14.88 0.60
C LEU A 155 7.27 -16.16 1.34
N ILE A 156 6.29 -16.87 1.90
CA ILE A 156 6.53 -18.16 2.57
C ILE A 156 7.19 -19.15 1.60
N TRP A 157 6.69 -19.23 0.37
CA TRP A 157 7.25 -20.07 -0.68
C TRP A 157 8.70 -19.74 -0.99
N ASN A 158 9.02 -18.46 -1.22
CA ASN A 158 10.38 -18.04 -1.54
C ASN A 158 11.36 -18.20 -0.35
N ILE A 159 10.87 -18.14 0.88
CA ILE A 159 11.67 -18.39 2.09
C ILE A 159 12.00 -19.87 2.24
N ILE A 160 11.03 -20.76 1.96
CA ILE A 160 11.28 -22.22 1.92
C ILE A 160 12.35 -22.55 0.88
N LEU A 161 12.32 -21.87 -0.27
CA LEU A 161 13.32 -22.00 -1.33
C LEU A 161 14.64 -21.25 -1.05
N LEU A 162 14.81 -20.64 0.13
CA LEU A 162 15.98 -19.85 0.53
C LEU A 162 16.36 -18.71 -0.44
N GLN A 163 15.40 -18.23 -1.23
CA GLN A 163 15.62 -17.18 -2.22
C GLN A 163 15.54 -15.76 -1.63
N VAL A 164 15.01 -15.62 -0.41
CA VAL A 164 14.88 -14.33 0.30
C VAL A 164 15.37 -14.46 1.74
N PRO A 165 16.09 -13.46 2.27
CA PRO A 165 16.60 -13.50 3.63
C PRO A 165 15.48 -13.40 4.67
N LEU A 166 15.66 -14.07 5.81
CA LEU A 166 14.65 -14.18 6.89
C LEU A 166 14.12 -12.85 7.44
N TYR A 167 14.93 -11.78 7.43
CA TYR A 167 14.49 -10.47 7.93
C TYR A 167 13.31 -9.88 7.14
N THR A 168 13.08 -10.35 5.91
CA THR A 168 11.94 -9.96 5.07
C THR A 168 10.61 -10.27 5.74
N LEU A 169 10.53 -11.33 6.56
CA LEU A 169 9.35 -11.67 7.35
C LEU A 169 9.03 -10.63 8.41
N LEU A 170 10.06 -10.07 9.05
CA LEU A 170 9.88 -9.05 10.07
C LEU A 170 9.33 -7.77 9.44
N ILE A 171 9.96 -7.30 8.35
CA ILE A 171 9.54 -6.10 7.63
C ILE A 171 8.10 -6.26 7.11
N TYR A 172 7.81 -7.40 6.47
CA TYR A 172 6.48 -7.68 5.95
C TYR A 172 5.44 -7.87 7.05
N GLY A 173 5.81 -8.45 8.19
CA GLY A 173 4.97 -8.52 9.38
C GLY A 173 4.56 -7.14 9.88
N PHE A 174 5.52 -6.21 10.00
CA PHE A 174 5.23 -4.81 10.34
C PHE A 174 4.30 -4.14 9.32
N PHE A 175 4.54 -4.36 8.02
CA PHE A 175 3.67 -3.87 6.95
C PHE A 175 2.23 -4.39 7.11
N LEU A 176 2.05 -5.70 7.30
CA LEU A 176 0.73 -6.30 7.52
C LEU A 176 0.04 -5.76 8.77
N ARG A 177 0.79 -5.50 9.85
CA ARG A 177 0.25 -4.91 11.07
C ARG A 177 -0.28 -3.49 10.83
N ILE A 178 0.49 -2.65 10.16
CA ILE A 178 0.06 -1.30 9.78
C ILE A 178 -1.20 -1.38 8.91
N ARG A 179 -1.19 -2.27 7.91
CA ARG A 179 -2.33 -2.46 7.00
C ARG A 179 -3.58 -2.99 7.70
N TYR A 180 -3.42 -3.91 8.65
CA TYR A 180 -4.53 -4.41 9.46
C TYR A 180 -5.23 -3.28 10.23
N HIS A 181 -4.49 -2.31 10.77
CA HIS A 181 -5.10 -1.18 11.48
C HIS A 181 -5.69 -0.12 10.55
N MET A 182 -5.02 0.17 9.44
CA MET A 182 -5.38 1.27 8.54
C MET A 182 -6.49 0.90 7.55
N ASN A 183 -6.62 -0.38 7.17
CA ASN A 183 -7.54 -0.83 6.14
C ASN A 183 -8.63 -1.76 6.70
N GLN A 184 -9.90 -1.34 6.58
CA GLN A 184 -11.04 -2.15 7.03
C GLN A 184 -11.23 -3.42 6.19
N TYR A 185 -10.86 -3.41 4.91
CA TYR A 185 -10.95 -4.61 4.05
C TYR A 185 -9.95 -5.68 4.47
N THR A 186 -8.73 -5.28 4.84
CA THR A 186 -7.71 -6.18 5.39
C THR A 186 -8.25 -6.90 6.63
N LYS A 187 -8.90 -6.18 7.57
CA LYS A 187 -9.52 -6.81 8.75
C LYS A 187 -10.56 -7.87 8.39
N ARG A 188 -11.42 -7.57 7.41
CA ARG A 188 -12.43 -8.53 6.91
C ARG A 188 -11.77 -9.77 6.31
N THR A 189 -10.74 -9.59 5.47
CA THR A 189 -9.98 -10.71 4.90
C THR A 189 -9.35 -11.59 5.98
N PHE A 190 -8.74 -11.00 7.02
CA PHE A 190 -8.20 -11.77 8.15
C PHE A 190 -9.30 -12.52 8.92
N SER A 191 -10.47 -11.91 9.11
CA SER A 191 -11.62 -12.55 9.76
C SER A 191 -12.15 -13.72 8.92
N ASP A 192 -12.35 -13.52 7.62
CA ASP A 192 -12.87 -14.53 6.70
C ASP A 192 -11.90 -15.72 6.58
N LEU A 193 -10.60 -15.45 6.49
CA LEU A 193 -9.57 -16.48 6.49
C LEU A 193 -9.55 -17.23 7.82
N GLY A 194 -9.60 -16.51 8.95
CA GLY A 194 -9.67 -17.11 10.28
C GLY A 194 -10.86 -18.07 10.42
N GLN A 195 -12.05 -17.65 9.98
CA GLN A 195 -13.26 -18.49 10.01
C GLN A 195 -13.16 -19.73 9.11
N ARG A 196 -12.56 -19.59 7.91
CA ARG A 196 -12.33 -20.72 7.01
C ARG A 196 -11.37 -21.74 7.61
N PHE A 197 -10.24 -21.27 8.17
CA PHE A 197 -9.27 -22.15 8.82
C PHE A 197 -9.82 -22.76 10.11
N ASP A 198 -10.63 -22.02 10.87
CA ASP A 198 -11.30 -22.56 12.06
C ASP A 198 -12.26 -23.69 11.69
N THR A 199 -13.10 -23.49 10.68
CA THR A 199 -14.01 -24.52 10.17
C THR A 199 -13.24 -25.76 9.70
N TRP A 200 -12.06 -25.58 9.09
CA TRP A 200 -11.30 -26.68 8.53
C TRP A 200 -10.44 -27.43 9.56
N LEU A 201 -9.82 -26.71 10.51
CA LEU A 201 -8.75 -27.24 11.38
C LEU A 201 -9.16 -27.41 12.85
N LEU A 202 -10.30 -26.84 13.29
CA LEU A 202 -10.79 -26.95 14.66
C LEU A 202 -12.07 -27.81 14.75
N PRO A 203 -12.17 -28.72 15.75
CA PRO A 203 -13.42 -29.39 16.08
C PRO A 203 -14.48 -28.37 16.51
N PRO A 204 -15.79 -28.57 16.22
CA PRO A 204 -16.43 -29.81 15.75
C PRO A 204 -16.51 -29.99 14.22
N SER A 205 -16.09 -29.00 13.42
CA SER A 205 -16.24 -29.02 11.95
C SER A 205 -15.05 -29.57 11.18
N ALA A 206 -13.93 -29.81 11.87
CA ALA A 206 -12.70 -30.34 11.27
C ALA A 206 -12.82 -31.80 10.80
N ASP A 207 -12.18 -32.12 9.68
CA ASP A 207 -12.11 -33.48 9.14
C ASP A 207 -11.37 -34.41 10.13
N PRO A 208 -11.95 -35.57 10.50
CA PRO A 208 -11.32 -36.55 11.40
C PRO A 208 -9.95 -37.05 10.94
N ARG A 209 -9.58 -36.87 9.67
CA ARG A 209 -8.29 -37.28 9.09
C ARG A 209 -7.13 -36.35 9.43
N ILE A 210 -7.38 -35.19 10.02
CA ILE A 210 -6.34 -34.20 10.32
C ILE A 210 -5.58 -34.63 11.60
N PRO A 211 -4.24 -34.79 11.54
CA PRO A 211 -3.47 -35.18 12.72
C PRO A 211 -3.54 -34.15 13.86
N PRO A 212 -3.61 -34.58 15.14
CA PRO A 212 -3.79 -33.68 16.29
C PRO A 212 -2.72 -32.59 16.43
N TYR A 213 -1.49 -32.87 15.98
CA TYR A 213 -0.40 -31.90 16.02
C TYR A 213 -0.63 -30.71 15.09
N VAL A 214 -1.34 -30.88 13.97
CA VAL A 214 -1.68 -29.80 13.04
C VAL A 214 -2.64 -28.83 13.70
N THR A 215 -3.68 -29.35 14.36
CA THR A 215 -4.62 -28.54 15.15
C THR A 215 -3.92 -27.78 16.27
N LYS A 216 -2.99 -28.42 16.97
CA LYS A 216 -2.20 -27.77 18.03
C LYS A 216 -1.30 -26.66 17.47
N ALA A 217 -0.58 -26.92 16.38
CA ALA A 217 0.27 -25.95 15.71
C ALA A 217 -0.54 -24.75 15.18
N TYR A 218 -1.70 -25.00 14.56
CA TYR A 218 -2.61 -23.96 14.10
C TYR A 218 -3.08 -23.07 15.24
N ARG A 219 -3.47 -23.64 16.39
CA ARG A 219 -3.88 -22.84 17.57
C ARG A 219 -2.76 -21.90 18.02
N HIS A 220 -1.53 -22.40 18.13
CA HIS A 220 -0.39 -21.57 18.52
C HIS A 220 -0.11 -20.46 17.50
N ALA A 221 -0.14 -20.77 16.19
CA ALA A 221 0.05 -19.79 15.13
C ALA A 221 -1.05 -18.71 15.16
N LYS A 222 -2.32 -19.11 15.32
CA LYS A 222 -3.45 -18.20 15.43
C LYS A 222 -3.31 -17.26 16.63
N THR A 223 -2.94 -17.78 17.79
CA THR A 223 -2.70 -16.97 18.99
C THR A 223 -1.54 -15.99 18.79
N ALA A 224 -0.45 -16.40 18.15
CA ALA A 224 0.70 -15.52 17.87
C ALA A 224 0.31 -14.38 16.91
N VAL A 225 -0.42 -14.68 15.84
CA VAL A 225 -0.92 -13.68 14.88
C VAL A 225 -1.91 -12.72 15.55
N ALA A 226 -2.83 -13.23 16.36
CA ALA A 226 -3.78 -12.40 17.11
C ALA A 226 -3.07 -11.49 18.11
N TRP A 227 -2.07 -12.00 18.84
CA TRP A 227 -1.25 -11.22 19.76
C TRP A 227 -0.49 -10.11 19.03
N PHE A 228 0.15 -10.43 17.89
CA PHE A 228 0.88 -9.45 17.08
C PHE A 228 -0.03 -8.35 16.51
N GLY A 229 -1.28 -8.69 16.17
CA GLY A 229 -2.28 -7.76 15.64
C GLY A 229 -3.01 -6.91 16.70
N GLN A 230 -2.98 -7.27 17.98
CA GLN A 230 -3.65 -6.50 19.04
C GLN A 230 -2.80 -5.30 19.48
N VAL A 231 -3.45 -4.14 19.64
CA VAL A 231 -2.90 -3.02 20.40
C VAL A 231 -3.40 -3.20 21.83
N HIS A 232 -2.54 -3.63 22.74
CA HIS A 232 -2.87 -3.58 24.16
C HIS A 232 -3.10 -2.10 24.52
N PRO A 233 -4.30 -1.69 24.97
CA PRO A 233 -4.41 -0.39 25.60
C PRO A 233 -3.49 -0.42 26.82
N VAL A 234 -2.56 0.52 26.89
CA VAL A 234 -1.78 0.77 28.10
C VAL A 234 -2.82 0.98 29.20
N ARG A 235 -2.90 0.04 30.16
CA ARG A 235 -3.68 0.25 31.38
C ARG A 235 -3.08 1.50 32.02
N ARG A 236 -3.80 2.61 31.94
CA ARG A 236 -3.56 3.79 32.77
C ARG A 236 -4.03 3.49 34.18
#